data_AF-A0AAX4EYQ6-F1
#
_entry.id   AF-A0AAX4EYQ6-F1
#
_cell.length_a   1.000
_cell.length_b   1.000
_cell.length_c   1.000
_cell.angle_alpha   90.00
_cell.angle_beta   90.00
_cell.angle_gamma   90.00
#
_symmetry.space_group_name_H-M   'P 1'
#
loop_
_entity.id
_entity.type
_entity.pdbx_description
1 polymer ?
#
loop_
_entity_poly.entity_id
_entity_poly.type
_entity_poly.pdbx_seq_one_letter_code
_entity_poly.pdbx_strand_id
1 'polypeptide(L)'
;MKYTKIKDRLLENVGRHEMTIHRDDGMYRHIQFSQPGTSCYRFDLVTWPGYLCVTGDMGCWTFSRIADMFEFFNDGIGRGINPGYWSEKLQAGAGSAYRQLCFEWDRDAFIKALREWHKNWLDEGRDEDVKVDVEDALSTVEENADDAYAAWRSLEDADLPEFYVYDFMEGGFERYTTHYLWICYAIVWGIQRYNESKTVVPVEASHDQP
;
A
#
# COMPACT_ATOMS: atom_id res chain seq x y z
N MET A 1 -15.22 3.76 -3.47
CA MET A 1 -13.82 4.19 -3.72
C MET A 1 -12.90 3.08 -3.21
N LYS A 2 -11.87 2.67 -3.97
CA LYS A 2 -10.96 1.59 -3.56
C LYS A 2 -10.21 2.01 -2.28
N TYR A 3 -9.99 1.09 -1.33
CA TYR A 3 -9.22 1.28 -0.09
C TYR A 3 -9.78 2.23 1.00
N THR A 4 -11.08 2.56 1.01
CA THR A 4 -11.67 3.46 2.04
C THR A 4 -11.39 3.01 3.49
N LYS A 5 -11.42 1.71 3.78
CA LYS A 5 -11.10 1.19 5.13
C LYS A 5 -9.70 1.57 5.61
N ILE A 6 -8.72 1.65 4.70
CA ILE A 6 -7.35 2.06 5.04
C ILE A 6 -7.30 3.56 5.32
N LYS A 7 -8.07 4.37 4.58
CA LYS A 7 -8.21 5.80 4.85
C LYS A 7 -8.79 6.03 6.24
N ASP A 8 -9.86 5.34 6.59
CA ASP A 8 -10.53 5.51 7.88
C ASP A 8 -9.59 5.13 9.03
N ARG A 9 -8.89 3.99 8.89
CA ARG A 9 -7.85 3.57 9.83
C ARG A 9 -6.72 4.60 9.97
N LEU A 10 -6.24 5.17 8.86
CA LEU A 10 -5.24 6.25 8.90
C LEU A 10 -5.76 7.43 9.73
N LEU A 11 -6.98 7.89 9.46
CA LEU A 11 -7.58 9.03 10.17
C LEU A 11 -7.75 8.76 11.67
N GLU A 12 -8.11 7.54 12.05
CA GLU A 12 -8.12 7.11 13.46
C GLU A 12 -6.71 7.14 14.07
N ASN A 13 -5.70 6.65 13.34
CA ASN A 13 -4.32 6.57 13.82
C ASN A 13 -3.66 7.93 14.02
N VAL A 14 -3.94 8.91 13.14
CA VAL A 14 -3.33 10.25 13.18
C VAL A 14 -4.22 11.29 13.87
N GLY A 15 -5.39 10.90 14.39
CA GLY A 15 -6.38 11.83 14.94
C GLY A 15 -5.90 12.65 16.14
N ARG A 16 -4.81 12.25 16.80
CA ARG A 16 -4.17 12.98 17.91
C ARG A 16 -2.74 13.43 17.58
N HIS A 17 -2.31 13.32 16.32
CA HIS A 17 -0.98 13.73 15.92
C HIS A 17 -0.88 15.25 15.84
N GLU A 18 0.21 15.78 16.37
CA GLU A 18 0.61 17.17 16.21
C GLU A 18 1.65 17.28 15.10
N MET A 19 1.61 18.39 14.35
CA MET A 19 2.57 18.69 13.30
C MET A 19 3.69 19.57 13.86
N THR A 20 4.95 19.12 13.72
CA THR A 20 6.13 19.90 14.06
C THR A 20 6.99 20.12 12.80
N ILE A 21 7.31 21.37 12.49
CA ILE A 21 8.20 21.72 11.37
C ILE A 21 9.61 21.88 11.90
N HIS A 22 10.51 20.93 11.59
CA HIS A 22 11.92 21.00 11.97
C HIS A 22 12.75 21.82 10.98
N ARG A 23 12.38 21.77 9.70
CA ARG A 23 12.99 22.56 8.62
C ARG A 23 11.96 22.91 7.56
N ASP A 24 12.03 24.13 7.06
CA ASP A 24 11.23 24.61 5.94
C ASP A 24 11.99 25.68 5.16
N ASP A 25 12.77 25.21 4.17
CA ASP A 25 13.70 26.02 3.38
C ASP A 25 13.49 25.71 1.89
N GLY A 26 12.41 26.27 1.34
CA GLY A 26 11.98 25.99 -0.03
C GLY A 26 11.61 24.51 -0.21
N MET A 27 12.33 23.80 -1.08
CA MET A 27 12.13 22.36 -1.34
C MET A 27 12.79 21.46 -0.28
N TYR A 28 13.56 22.01 0.64
CA TYR A 28 14.15 21.27 1.75
C TYR A 28 13.25 21.37 2.98
N ARG A 29 12.39 20.36 3.19
CA ARG A 29 11.44 20.34 4.31
C ARG A 29 11.65 19.10 5.17
N HIS A 30 11.49 19.24 6.48
CA HIS A 30 11.37 18.13 7.43
C HIS A 30 10.22 18.44 8.38
N ILE A 31 9.14 17.68 8.23
CA ILE A 31 7.90 17.86 8.97
C ILE A 31 7.57 16.55 9.66
N GLN A 32 7.39 16.58 10.97
CA GLN A 32 7.01 15.43 11.77
C GLN A 32 5.54 15.50 12.14
N PHE A 33 4.90 14.33 12.15
CA PHE A 33 3.54 14.13 12.65
C PHE A 33 3.57 13.04 13.71
N SER A 34 3.31 13.41 14.96
CA SER A 34 3.37 12.48 16.10
C SER A 34 2.37 12.84 17.18
N GLN A 35 1.80 11.83 17.85
CA GLN A 35 1.03 12.06 19.07
C GLN A 35 2.01 12.35 20.23
N PRO A 36 1.75 13.36 21.09
CA PRO A 36 2.56 13.60 22.27
C PRO A 36 2.67 12.36 23.18
N GLY A 37 3.88 12.04 23.62
CA GLY A 37 4.15 10.95 24.56
C GLY A 37 4.18 9.55 23.96
N THR A 38 4.07 9.38 22.64
CA THR A 38 4.20 8.08 21.95
C THR A 38 4.75 8.25 20.53
N SER A 39 5.36 7.18 20.00
CA SER A 39 5.78 7.09 18.60
C SER A 39 4.85 6.23 17.74
N CYS A 40 3.73 5.73 18.29
CA CYS A 40 2.76 4.94 17.54
C CYS A 40 2.25 5.71 16.31
N TYR A 41 2.35 5.10 15.14
CA TYR A 41 1.98 5.69 13.85
C TYR A 41 2.64 7.03 13.54
N ARG A 42 3.74 7.37 14.24
CA ARG A 42 4.52 8.58 13.97
C ARG A 42 5.13 8.47 12.58
N PHE A 43 5.10 9.57 11.83
CA PHE A 43 5.77 9.65 10.54
C PHE A 43 6.28 11.06 10.25
N ASP A 44 7.35 11.12 9.44
CA ASP A 44 7.97 12.36 8.99
C ASP A 44 7.88 12.44 7.47
N LEU A 45 7.59 13.64 6.95
CA LEU A 45 7.77 13.99 5.54
C LEU A 45 9.08 14.78 5.41
N VAL A 46 10.03 14.20 4.69
CA VAL A 46 11.32 14.81 4.39
C VAL A 46 11.44 15.01 2.89
N THR A 47 11.73 16.23 2.44
CA THR A 47 11.86 16.55 1.02
C THR A 47 13.18 17.24 0.71
N TRP A 48 13.66 17.00 -0.50
CA TRP A 48 14.73 17.74 -1.18
C TRP A 48 14.42 17.71 -2.69
N PRO A 49 15.06 18.53 -3.53
CA PRO A 49 14.72 18.62 -4.94
C PRO A 49 14.67 17.24 -5.62
N GLY A 50 13.49 16.88 -6.14
CA GLY A 50 13.26 15.61 -6.82
C GLY A 50 12.70 14.49 -5.96
N TYR A 51 12.63 14.64 -4.62
CA TYR A 51 12.40 13.51 -3.71
C TYR A 51 11.50 13.85 -2.52
N LEU A 52 10.68 12.87 -2.13
CA LEU A 52 9.96 12.82 -0.87
C LEU A 52 10.27 11.49 -0.19
N CYS A 53 10.77 11.55 1.04
CA CYS A 53 10.98 10.40 1.90
C CYS A 53 10.00 10.48 3.07
N VAL A 54 9.26 9.39 3.29
CA VAL A 54 8.44 9.17 4.49
C VAL A 54 9.20 8.22 5.40
N THR A 55 9.36 8.58 6.67
CA THR A 55 10.01 7.70 7.66
C THR A 55 9.19 7.64 8.94
N GLY A 56 9.27 6.54 9.69
CA GLY A 56 8.59 6.39 10.97
C GLY A 56 8.13 4.97 11.24
N ASP A 57 7.07 4.85 12.04
CA ASP A 57 6.53 3.56 12.52
C ASP A 57 6.00 2.69 11.36
N MET A 58 5.44 3.33 10.33
CA MET A 58 4.89 2.68 9.14
C MET A 58 5.94 2.41 8.04
N GLY A 59 7.22 2.46 8.39
CA GLY A 59 8.35 2.15 7.51
C GLY A 59 9.02 3.37 6.86
N CYS A 60 9.92 3.08 5.92
CA CYS A 60 10.70 4.09 5.18
C CYS A 60 10.41 3.98 3.68
N TRP A 61 9.90 5.06 3.08
CA TRP A 61 9.39 5.07 1.71
C TRP A 61 9.89 6.30 0.98
N THR A 62 10.69 6.11 -0.07
CA THR A 62 11.21 7.22 -0.88
C THR A 62 10.57 7.22 -2.26
N PHE A 63 10.05 8.37 -2.67
CA PHE A 63 9.44 8.63 -3.97
C PHE A 63 10.23 9.69 -4.73
N SER A 64 10.28 9.58 -6.06
CA SER A 64 10.91 10.60 -6.92
C SER A 64 10.16 10.81 -8.24
N ARG A 65 9.97 12.07 -8.64
CA ARG A 65 9.35 12.41 -9.92
C ARG A 65 9.66 13.81 -10.43
N ILE A 66 9.28 14.85 -9.70
CA ILE A 66 9.47 16.28 -10.07
C ILE A 66 10.21 17.01 -8.95
N ALA A 67 10.68 18.24 -9.23
CA ALA A 67 11.46 19.02 -8.29
C ALA A 67 10.78 19.21 -6.92
N ASP A 68 9.52 19.64 -6.89
CA ASP A 68 8.73 19.71 -5.66
C ASP A 68 7.78 18.51 -5.56
N MET A 69 8.14 17.54 -4.73
CA MET A 69 7.30 16.36 -4.54
C MET A 69 6.04 16.64 -3.72
N PHE A 70 5.93 17.76 -3.00
CA PHE A 70 4.64 18.15 -2.39
C PHE A 70 3.64 18.52 -3.48
N GLU A 71 4.08 19.27 -4.51
CA GLU A 71 3.26 19.59 -5.68
C GLU A 71 2.77 18.31 -6.38
N PHE A 72 3.66 17.33 -6.57
CA PHE A 72 3.32 16.04 -7.18
C PHE A 72 2.18 15.29 -6.47
N PHE A 73 2.20 15.25 -5.14
CA PHE A 73 1.18 14.55 -4.35
C PHE A 73 -0.05 15.40 -4.04
N ASN A 74 -0.02 16.70 -4.34
CA ASN A 74 -1.12 17.63 -4.08
C ASN A 74 -2.41 17.23 -4.81
N ASP A 75 -2.28 16.62 -6.00
CA ASP A 75 -3.39 16.07 -6.78
C ASP A 75 -4.20 15.02 -5.99
N GLY A 76 -3.60 14.37 -4.98
CA GLY A 76 -4.30 13.43 -4.12
C GLY A 76 -5.26 14.08 -3.12
N ILE A 77 -5.09 15.37 -2.83
CA ILE A 77 -5.98 16.12 -1.93
C ILE A 77 -7.34 16.29 -2.63
N GLY A 78 -8.40 15.85 -1.98
CA GLY A 78 -9.76 15.89 -2.52
C GLY A 78 -10.09 14.81 -3.56
N ARG A 79 -9.11 14.33 -4.35
CA ARG A 79 -9.31 13.25 -5.35
C ARG A 79 -9.05 11.84 -4.81
N GLY A 80 -8.31 11.71 -3.71
CA GLY A 80 -7.88 10.43 -3.16
C GLY A 80 -6.53 9.97 -3.71
N ILE A 81 -6.05 8.84 -3.21
CA ILE A 81 -4.71 8.32 -3.55
C ILE A 81 -4.68 7.63 -4.92
N ASN A 82 -3.49 7.58 -5.54
CA ASN A 82 -3.24 6.80 -6.75
C ASN A 82 -2.10 5.78 -6.54
N PRO A 83 -2.38 4.64 -5.88
CA PRO A 83 -1.35 3.65 -5.53
C PRO A 83 -0.65 3.04 -6.75
N GLY A 84 -1.40 2.85 -7.85
CA GLY A 84 -0.86 2.40 -9.14
C GLY A 84 0.29 3.28 -9.59
N TYR A 85 -0.04 4.52 -9.90
CA TYR A 85 0.93 5.46 -10.46
C TYR A 85 2.03 5.86 -9.47
N TRP A 86 1.70 6.00 -8.18
CA TRP A 86 2.69 6.39 -7.17
C TRP A 86 3.67 5.27 -6.86
N SER A 87 3.26 4.00 -6.96
CA SER A 87 4.17 2.87 -6.72
C SER A 87 5.31 2.86 -7.72
N GLU A 88 5.05 3.19 -9.00
CA GLU A 88 6.08 3.33 -10.03
C GLU A 88 7.15 4.38 -9.70
N LYS A 89 6.90 5.27 -8.73
CA LYS A 89 7.81 6.36 -8.34
C LYS A 89 8.66 6.01 -7.12
N LEU A 90 8.43 4.84 -6.51
CA LEU A 90 9.25 4.33 -5.41
C LEU A 90 10.71 4.15 -5.84
N GLN A 91 11.61 4.52 -4.94
CA GLN A 91 13.05 4.42 -5.12
C GLN A 91 13.62 3.39 -4.15
N ALA A 92 14.32 2.38 -4.68
CA ALA A 92 15.16 1.48 -3.88
C ALA A 92 16.26 0.86 -4.74
N GLY A 93 17.52 1.07 -4.36
CA GLY A 93 18.68 0.57 -5.11
C GLY A 93 18.75 1.12 -6.54
N ALA A 94 19.41 0.39 -7.43
CA ALA A 94 19.65 0.81 -8.81
C ALA A 94 18.52 0.41 -9.79
N GLY A 95 17.34 0.01 -9.31
CA GLY A 95 16.30 -0.59 -10.14
C GLY A 95 14.86 -0.34 -9.68
N SER A 96 13.92 -0.79 -10.50
CA SER A 96 12.47 -0.69 -10.28
C SER A 96 12.00 -1.77 -9.31
N ALA A 97 12.34 -1.65 -8.02
CA ALA A 97 11.95 -2.60 -6.99
C ALA A 97 10.53 -2.39 -6.43
N TYR A 98 9.72 -1.50 -7.03
CA TYR A 98 8.45 -1.08 -6.41
C TYR A 98 7.50 -2.23 -6.10
N ARG A 99 7.41 -3.25 -6.97
CA ARG A 99 6.56 -4.43 -6.70
C ARG A 99 6.94 -5.13 -5.40
N GLN A 100 8.23 -5.38 -5.20
CA GLN A 100 8.75 -6.06 -4.01
C GLN A 100 8.57 -5.24 -2.72
N LEU A 101 8.47 -3.91 -2.83
CA LEU A 101 8.29 -3.02 -1.68
C LEU A 101 6.83 -2.84 -1.28
N CYS A 102 5.94 -2.77 -2.27
CA CYS A 102 4.57 -2.33 -2.04
C CYS A 102 3.51 -3.38 -2.31
N PHE A 103 3.86 -4.56 -2.83
CA PHE A 103 2.94 -5.68 -2.96
C PHE A 103 3.28 -6.80 -1.98
N GLU A 104 2.24 -7.55 -1.61
CA GLU A 104 2.31 -8.78 -0.84
C GLU A 104 1.45 -9.86 -1.50
N TRP A 105 1.76 -11.10 -1.18
CA TRP A 105 1.00 -12.27 -1.60
C TRP A 105 -0.46 -12.17 -1.15
N ASP A 106 -1.38 -12.40 -2.09
CA ASP A 106 -2.81 -12.44 -1.86
C ASP A 106 -3.33 -13.88 -1.83
N ARG A 107 -3.03 -14.57 -0.72
CA ARG A 107 -3.50 -15.93 -0.41
C ARG A 107 -4.99 -16.12 -0.67
N ASP A 108 -5.81 -15.17 -0.25
CA ASP A 108 -7.26 -15.29 -0.35
C ASP A 108 -7.72 -15.22 -1.80
N ALA A 109 -7.10 -14.36 -2.61
CA ALA A 109 -7.35 -14.31 -4.05
C ALA A 109 -6.93 -15.60 -4.75
N PHE A 110 -5.77 -16.16 -4.37
CA PHE A 110 -5.26 -17.43 -4.90
C PHE A 110 -6.23 -18.59 -4.60
N ILE A 111 -6.60 -18.80 -3.34
CA ILE A 111 -7.53 -19.86 -2.94
C ILE A 111 -8.89 -19.67 -3.60
N LYS A 112 -9.37 -18.44 -3.68
CA LYS A 112 -10.64 -18.15 -4.33
C LYS A 112 -10.61 -18.57 -5.81
N ALA A 113 -9.56 -18.19 -6.54
CA ALA A 113 -9.41 -18.58 -7.94
C ALA A 113 -9.29 -20.10 -8.09
N LEU A 114 -8.55 -20.76 -7.20
CA LEU A 114 -8.39 -22.21 -7.20
C LEU A 114 -9.73 -22.94 -7.00
N ARG A 115 -10.54 -22.47 -6.05
CA ARG A 115 -11.89 -23.01 -5.80
C ARG A 115 -12.86 -22.71 -6.93
N GLU A 116 -12.76 -21.56 -7.58
CA GLU A 116 -13.56 -21.22 -8.75
C GLU A 116 -13.22 -22.13 -9.93
N TRP A 117 -11.94 -22.40 -10.17
CA TRP A 117 -11.51 -23.40 -11.16
C TRP A 117 -12.08 -24.78 -10.82
N HIS A 118 -11.89 -25.26 -9.59
CA HIS A 118 -12.35 -26.58 -9.18
C HIS A 118 -13.86 -26.75 -9.36
N LYS A 119 -14.63 -25.72 -8.98
CA LYS A 119 -16.08 -25.72 -9.19
C LYS A 119 -16.46 -25.87 -10.66
N ASN A 120 -15.83 -25.10 -11.55
CA ASN A 120 -16.11 -25.17 -12.98
C ASN A 120 -15.76 -26.56 -13.54
N TRP A 121 -14.65 -27.14 -13.08
CA TRP A 121 -14.22 -28.48 -13.47
C TRP A 121 -15.21 -29.58 -13.03
N LEU A 122 -15.79 -29.47 -11.83
CA LEU A 122 -16.83 -30.40 -11.35
C LEU A 122 -18.13 -30.35 -12.16
N ASP A 123 -18.51 -29.16 -12.63
CA ASP A 123 -19.76 -28.94 -13.37
C ASP A 123 -19.75 -29.65 -14.75
N GLU A 124 -18.60 -30.15 -15.22
CA GLU A 124 -18.44 -30.85 -16.49
C GLU A 124 -18.69 -32.39 -16.43
N GLY A 125 -19.18 -32.91 -15.30
CA GLY A 125 -19.65 -34.29 -15.21
C GLY A 125 -18.53 -35.34 -15.21
N ARG A 126 -17.58 -35.20 -14.27
CA ARG A 126 -16.41 -36.08 -14.08
C ARG A 126 -16.72 -37.39 -13.31
N ASP A 127 -15.86 -38.39 -13.49
CA ASP A 127 -15.85 -39.66 -12.72
C ASP A 127 -15.54 -39.40 -11.23
N GLU A 128 -16.04 -40.24 -10.33
CA GLU A 128 -15.86 -40.08 -8.88
C GLU A 128 -14.41 -40.28 -8.41
N ASP A 129 -13.70 -41.28 -8.94
CA ASP A 129 -12.31 -41.53 -8.55
C ASP A 129 -11.39 -40.34 -8.91
N VAL A 130 -11.61 -39.75 -10.09
CA VAL A 130 -10.87 -38.56 -10.55
C VAL A 130 -11.18 -37.33 -9.67
N LYS A 131 -12.39 -37.23 -9.11
CA LYS A 131 -12.74 -36.14 -8.18
C LYS A 131 -11.97 -36.26 -6.87
N VAL A 132 -11.86 -37.47 -6.31
CA VAL A 132 -11.14 -37.70 -5.06
C VAL A 132 -9.66 -37.33 -5.20
N ASP A 133 -9.01 -37.77 -6.28
CA ASP A 133 -7.60 -37.44 -6.53
C ASP A 133 -7.38 -35.92 -6.67
N VAL A 134 -8.28 -35.22 -7.37
CA VAL A 134 -8.23 -33.76 -7.50
C VAL A 134 -8.49 -33.04 -6.17
N GLU A 135 -9.45 -33.51 -5.37
CA GLU A 135 -9.74 -32.93 -4.05
C GLU A 135 -8.55 -33.02 -3.10
N ASP A 136 -7.88 -34.18 -3.04
CA ASP A 136 -6.68 -34.39 -2.22
C ASP A 136 -5.51 -33.50 -2.67
N ALA A 137 -5.31 -33.39 -3.98
CA ALA A 137 -4.30 -32.51 -4.57
C ALA A 137 -4.58 -31.04 -4.22
N LEU A 138 -5.83 -30.58 -4.35
CA LEU A 138 -6.23 -29.22 -4.01
C LEU A 138 -6.10 -28.92 -2.52
N SER A 139 -6.42 -29.87 -1.64
CA SER A 139 -6.21 -29.73 -0.20
C SER A 139 -4.73 -29.46 0.11
N THR A 140 -3.82 -30.21 -0.52
CA THR A 140 -2.37 -30.00 -0.39
C THR A 140 -1.95 -28.61 -0.88
N VAL A 141 -2.53 -28.11 -1.98
CA VAL A 141 -2.26 -26.75 -2.47
C VAL A 141 -2.75 -25.70 -1.48
N GLU A 142 -3.97 -25.84 -0.93
CA GLU A 142 -4.54 -24.91 0.04
C GLU A 142 -3.76 -24.87 1.37
N GLU A 143 -3.22 -26.01 1.82
CA GLU A 143 -2.35 -26.09 3.01
C GLU A 143 -1.04 -25.30 2.83
N ASN A 144 -0.52 -25.24 1.61
CA ASN A 144 0.71 -24.52 1.28
C ASN A 144 0.45 -23.05 0.88
N ALA A 145 -0.80 -22.59 0.84
CA ALA A 145 -1.18 -21.28 0.31
C ALA A 145 -0.69 -20.07 1.12
N ASP A 146 -0.18 -20.28 2.34
CA ASP A 146 0.36 -19.21 3.18
C ASP A 146 1.67 -18.62 2.63
N ASP A 147 2.43 -19.40 1.87
CA ASP A 147 3.65 -18.96 1.20
C ASP A 147 3.49 -19.05 -0.31
N ALA A 148 3.79 -17.95 -1.02
CA ALA A 148 3.57 -17.89 -2.47
C ALA A 148 4.39 -18.96 -3.21
N TYR A 149 5.64 -19.20 -2.82
CA TYR A 149 6.49 -20.18 -3.49
C TYR A 149 5.98 -21.60 -3.23
N ALA A 150 5.67 -21.94 -1.99
CA ALA A 150 5.10 -23.25 -1.64
C ALA A 150 3.76 -23.51 -2.36
N ALA A 151 2.88 -22.51 -2.43
CA ALA A 151 1.60 -22.58 -3.13
C ALA A 151 1.77 -22.87 -4.63
N TRP A 152 2.69 -22.17 -5.29
CA TRP A 152 2.96 -22.39 -6.72
C TRP A 152 3.61 -23.75 -6.96
N ARG A 153 4.57 -24.14 -6.12
CA ARG A 153 5.23 -25.43 -6.22
C ARG A 153 4.27 -26.59 -6.04
N SER A 154 3.39 -26.54 -5.03
CA SER A 154 2.37 -27.57 -4.82
C SER A 154 1.36 -27.63 -5.96
N LEU A 155 0.98 -26.47 -6.53
CA LEU A 155 0.06 -26.42 -7.66
C LEU A 155 0.68 -26.99 -8.95
N GLU A 156 1.97 -26.75 -9.20
CA GLU A 156 2.70 -27.39 -10.29
C GLU A 156 2.81 -28.91 -10.10
N ASP A 157 3.04 -29.36 -8.86
CA ASP A 157 3.22 -30.77 -8.53
C ASP A 157 1.87 -31.54 -8.45
N ALA A 158 0.73 -30.84 -8.36
CA ALA A 158 -0.62 -31.40 -8.19
C ALA A 158 -1.18 -32.14 -9.43
N ASP A 159 -0.53 -32.03 -10.59
CA ASP A 159 -0.91 -32.68 -11.86
C ASP A 159 -2.42 -32.63 -12.18
N LEU A 160 -3.00 -31.43 -12.02
CA LEU A 160 -4.44 -31.23 -12.15
C LEU A 160 -4.89 -31.38 -13.62
N PRO A 161 -5.90 -32.21 -13.91
CA PRO A 161 -6.37 -32.44 -15.27
C PRO A 161 -6.99 -31.17 -15.86
N GLU A 162 -6.58 -30.82 -17.08
CA GLU A 162 -7.07 -29.63 -17.81
C GLU A 162 -6.82 -28.30 -17.09
N PHE A 163 -5.89 -28.30 -16.12
CA PHE A 163 -5.42 -27.09 -15.46
C PHE A 163 -4.27 -26.46 -16.24
N TYR A 164 -4.45 -25.20 -16.64
CA TYR A 164 -3.40 -24.42 -17.30
C TYR A 164 -2.86 -23.37 -16.34
N VAL A 165 -1.66 -23.63 -15.79
CA VAL A 165 -0.99 -22.75 -14.82
C VAL A 165 -0.86 -21.32 -15.36
N TYR A 166 -0.55 -21.15 -16.64
CA TYR A 166 -0.40 -19.83 -17.26
C TYR A 166 -1.70 -19.01 -17.19
N ASP A 167 -2.84 -19.61 -17.54
CA ASP A 167 -4.14 -18.94 -17.48
C ASP A 167 -4.51 -18.59 -16.03
N PHE A 168 -4.13 -19.44 -15.08
CA PHE A 168 -4.33 -19.20 -13.66
C PHE A 168 -3.46 -18.03 -13.14
N MET A 169 -2.21 -17.93 -13.59
CA MET A 169 -1.29 -16.84 -13.22
C MET A 169 -1.80 -15.46 -13.65
N GLU A 170 -2.58 -15.37 -14.74
CA GLU A 170 -3.20 -14.10 -15.16
C GLU A 170 -4.17 -13.53 -14.12
N GLY A 171 -4.67 -14.35 -13.20
CA GLY A 171 -5.54 -13.95 -12.10
C GLY A 171 -4.94 -12.91 -11.14
N GLY A 172 -3.60 -12.82 -11.07
CA GLY A 172 -2.89 -11.81 -10.29
C GLY A 172 -3.12 -11.94 -8.78
N PHE A 173 -2.19 -12.60 -8.08
CA PHE A 173 -2.30 -12.87 -6.64
C PHE A 173 -1.38 -11.98 -5.81
N GLU A 174 -1.26 -10.73 -6.24
CA GLU A 174 -0.53 -9.69 -5.52
C GLU A 174 -1.50 -8.57 -5.17
N ARG A 175 -1.43 -8.08 -3.94
CA ARG A 175 -2.17 -6.89 -3.50
C ARG A 175 -1.23 -5.89 -2.88
N TYR A 176 -1.62 -4.62 -2.85
CA TYR A 176 -0.83 -3.62 -2.13
C TYR A 176 -0.78 -3.92 -0.64
N THR A 177 0.40 -3.75 -0.04
CA THR A 177 0.55 -3.88 1.41
C THR A 177 -0.24 -2.80 2.13
N THR A 178 -0.71 -3.14 3.33
CA THR A 178 -1.43 -2.18 4.19
C THR A 178 -0.55 -0.97 4.50
N HIS A 179 0.75 -1.17 4.74
CA HIS A 179 1.70 -0.10 5.02
C HIS A 179 1.85 0.86 3.85
N TYR A 180 1.98 0.36 2.62
CA TYR A 180 2.10 1.19 1.44
C TYR A 180 0.85 2.07 1.23
N LEU A 181 -0.34 1.46 1.32
CA LEU A 181 -1.60 2.21 1.20
C LEU A 181 -1.75 3.26 2.30
N TRP A 182 -1.37 2.91 3.53
CA TRP A 182 -1.37 3.84 4.66
C TRP A 182 -0.45 5.04 4.39
N ILE A 183 0.75 4.80 3.88
CA ILE A 183 1.74 5.85 3.54
C ILE A 183 1.22 6.76 2.44
N CYS A 184 0.56 6.22 1.42
CA CYS A 184 -0.08 7.03 0.38
C CYS A 184 -1.09 8.02 0.98
N TYR A 185 -1.91 7.57 1.94
CA TYR A 185 -2.85 8.45 2.64
C TYR A 185 -2.15 9.42 3.59
N ALA A 186 -1.10 8.98 4.30
CA ALA A 186 -0.34 9.80 5.22
C ALA A 186 0.38 10.97 4.51
N ILE A 187 0.90 10.74 3.31
CA ILE A 187 1.49 11.79 2.45
C ILE A 187 0.45 12.85 2.13
N VAL A 188 -0.71 12.44 1.59
CA VAL A 188 -1.79 13.37 1.22
C VAL A 188 -2.28 14.15 2.44
N TRP A 189 -2.51 13.46 3.56
CA TRP A 189 -2.97 14.08 4.80
C TRP A 189 -1.93 15.05 5.37
N GLY A 190 -0.65 14.67 5.39
CA GLY A 190 0.43 15.49 5.92
C GLY A 190 0.70 16.74 5.08
N ILE A 191 0.68 16.61 3.75
CA ILE A 191 0.78 17.76 2.83
C ILE A 191 -0.42 18.69 3.01
N GLN A 192 -1.63 18.14 3.16
CA GLN A 192 -2.81 18.96 3.43
C GLN A 192 -2.65 19.77 4.72
N ARG A 193 -2.24 19.15 5.83
CA ARG A 193 -2.00 19.85 7.11
C ARG A 193 -0.92 20.93 6.99
N TYR A 194 0.16 20.63 6.27
CA TYR A 194 1.20 21.61 5.99
C TYR A 194 0.65 22.81 5.20
N ASN A 195 -0.06 22.56 4.09
CA ASN A 195 -0.65 23.62 3.27
C ASN A 195 -1.61 24.50 4.06
N GLU A 196 -2.47 23.90 4.88
CA GLU A 196 -3.40 24.62 5.76
C GLU A 196 -2.63 25.55 6.72
N SER A 197 -1.54 25.08 7.33
CA SER A 197 -0.70 25.91 8.21
C SER A 197 -0.04 27.11 7.53
N LYS A 198 0.14 27.05 6.20
CA LYS A 198 0.68 28.16 5.39
C LYS A 198 -0.37 29.17 4.96
N THR A 199 -1.64 28.78 4.97
CA THR A 199 -2.75 29.67 4.62
C THR A 199 -3.31 30.47 5.80
N VAL A 200 -3.06 30.03 7.04
CA VAL A 200 -3.45 30.78 8.24
C VAL A 200 -2.47 31.94 8.46
N VAL A 201 -2.90 33.16 8.12
CA VAL A 201 -2.18 34.39 8.47
C VAL A 201 -2.25 34.58 10.00
N PRO A 202 -1.14 34.84 10.71
CA PRO A 202 -1.20 35.18 12.13
C PRO A 202 -2.06 36.43 12.30
N VAL A 203 -3.07 36.37 13.16
CA VAL A 203 -3.74 37.59 13.64
C VAL A 203 -2.71 38.32 14.49
N GLU A 204 -2.12 39.38 13.96
CA GLU A 204 -1.31 40.30 14.77
C GLU A 204 -2.20 40.81 15.90
N ALA A 205 -1.82 40.51 17.14
CA ALA A 205 -2.45 41.11 18.30
C ALA A 205 -2.20 42.62 18.25
N SER A 206 -3.21 43.38 17.84
CA SER A 206 -3.21 44.83 17.95
C SER A 206 -3.10 45.19 19.44
N HIS A 207 -1.90 45.53 19.87
CA HIS A 207 -1.70 46.28 21.11
C HIS A 207 -2.18 47.72 20.88
N ASP A 208 -3.49 47.91 20.88
CA ASP A 208 -4.08 49.22 21.12
C ASP A 208 -4.13 49.44 22.64
N GLN A 209 -3.15 50.20 23.13
CA GLN A 209 -3.29 50.95 24.37
C GLN A 209 -3.66 52.39 24.03
N PRO A 210 -4.68 52.93 24.69
CA PRO A 210 -4.59 54.25 25.30
C PRO A 210 -4.35 54.15 26.81
#